data_AF-A0A7S2BA52-F1
#
_entry.id   AF-A0A7S2BA52-F1
#
_cell.length_a   1.000
_cell.length_b   1.000
_cell.length_c   1.000
_cell.angle_alpha   90.00
_cell.angle_beta   90.00
_cell.angle_gamma   90.00
#
_symmetry.space_group_name_H-M   'P 1'
#
loop_
_entity.id
_entity.type
_entity.pdbx_description
1 polymer ?
#
loop_
_entity_poly.entity_id
_entity_poly.type
_entity_poly.pdbx_seq_one_letter_code
_entity_poly.pdbx_strand_id
1 'polypeptide(L)'
;DCRRCVEAVLLLVLPAKEKAFVSLSELERDLVLQLGVRSAADWDERANELFGPDWASLSEVQRGAAKALGFDAASWRPTAVKEVPKKDEQVLAPCGPWAKVWAELSSEEHQAAEMLGLTDEGRWEAKGAWEVLRRGESGAWEKSWAQLSEAERKAAGTLGIRGADAWDEASWLPGGAWQRSWGQLLELERQAAKELGVAGAQAWDAAFGSPEKRGQGLSGVWGRSWAQLETTERSAARHLGIMGAGAWDKTKAAFSVERKLAQLTTDEKEAMMKEWVKQTYGIGAED
;
A
#
# COMPACT_ATOMS: atom_id res chain seq x y z
N ASP A 1 3.13 -17.49 20.41
CA ASP A 1 4.03 -16.90 21.42
C ASP A 1 5.45 -16.53 20.97
N CYS A 2 6.13 -17.26 20.07
CA CYS A 2 7.52 -16.91 19.67
C CYS A 2 7.70 -15.52 19.02
N ARG A 3 6.70 -14.99 18.29
CA ARG A 3 6.82 -13.70 17.59
C ARG A 3 6.99 -12.51 18.55
N ARG A 4 6.23 -12.47 19.64
CA ARG A 4 6.32 -11.40 20.64
C ARG A 4 7.66 -11.43 21.39
N CYS A 5 8.20 -12.63 21.63
CA CYS A 5 9.53 -12.79 22.24
C CYS A 5 10.64 -12.31 21.30
N VAL A 6 10.57 -12.60 20.00
CA VAL A 6 11.57 -12.15 19.02
C VAL A 6 11.50 -10.63 18.83
N GLU A 7 10.31 -10.04 18.73
CA GLU A 7 10.15 -8.58 18.64
C GLU A 7 10.66 -7.87 19.91
N ALA A 8 10.40 -8.42 21.10
CA ALA A 8 10.91 -7.87 22.35
C ALA A 8 12.45 -7.96 22.45
N VAL A 9 13.04 -9.08 22.03
CA VAL A 9 14.51 -9.25 22.02
C VAL A 9 15.16 -8.35 20.98
N LEU A 10 14.56 -8.19 19.80
CA LEU A 10 15.08 -7.29 18.76
C LEU A 10 15.12 -5.84 19.25
N LEU A 11 14.06 -5.37 19.93
CA LEU A 11 14.00 -4.02 20.50
C LEU A 11 15.01 -3.78 21.63
N LEU A 12 15.48 -4.84 22.30
CA LEU A 12 16.53 -4.72 23.32
C LEU A 12 17.93 -4.54 22.72
N VAL A 13 18.15 -5.02 21.49
CA VAL A 13 19.48 -5.01 20.84
C VAL A 13 19.64 -3.80 19.92
N LEU A 14 18.54 -3.21 19.42
CA LEU A 14 18.61 -2.03 18.58
C LEU A 14 19.14 -0.80 19.34
N PRO A 15 19.96 0.05 18.71
CA PRO A 15 20.34 1.33 19.28
C PRO A 15 19.10 2.23 19.40
N ALA A 16 19.06 3.08 20.41
CA ALA A 16 17.88 3.90 20.71
C ALA A 16 17.40 4.71 19.48
N LYS A 17 18.32 5.27 18.68
CA LYS A 17 18.02 6.03 17.45
C LYS A 17 17.21 5.30 16.36
N GLU A 18 17.07 3.98 16.47
CA GLU A 18 16.30 3.13 15.54
C GLU A 18 14.97 2.66 16.14
N LYS A 19 14.72 2.94 17.43
CA LYS A 19 13.48 2.59 18.11
C LYS A 19 12.44 3.71 17.95
N ALA A 20 11.17 3.31 17.83
CA ALA A 20 10.07 4.24 18.03
C ALA A 20 10.06 4.77 19.46
N PHE A 21 9.56 5.99 19.67
CA PHE A 21 9.58 6.66 20.98
C PHE A 21 8.92 5.82 22.08
N VAL A 22 7.82 5.13 21.73
CA VAL A 22 7.08 4.25 22.64
C VAL A 22 7.91 3.06 23.13
N SER A 23 8.90 2.63 22.35
CA SER A 23 9.78 1.49 22.64
C SER A 23 11.06 1.91 23.37
N LEU A 24 11.27 3.19 23.61
CA LEU A 24 12.38 3.69 24.44
C LEU A 24 12.12 3.38 25.92
N SER A 25 13.19 2.98 26.61
CA SER A 25 13.24 2.93 28.07
C SER A 25 13.15 4.34 28.69
N GLU A 26 12.85 4.43 29.98
CA GLU A 26 12.77 5.72 30.69
C GLU A 26 14.08 6.52 30.58
N LEU A 27 15.22 5.84 30.74
CA LEU A 27 16.54 6.46 30.58
C LEU A 27 16.76 7.01 29.16
N GLU A 28 16.37 6.25 28.13
CA GLU A 28 16.47 6.72 26.74
C GLU A 28 15.56 7.93 26.51
N ARG A 29 14.33 7.95 27.07
CA ARG A 29 13.42 9.11 26.95
C ARG A 29 13.99 10.35 27.64
N ASP A 30 14.63 10.22 28.79
CA ASP A 30 15.30 11.35 29.45
C ASP A 30 16.44 11.92 28.60
N LEU A 31 17.20 11.06 27.92
CA LEU A 31 18.23 11.50 26.98
C LEU A 31 17.62 12.18 25.74
N VAL A 32 16.48 11.71 25.26
CA VAL A 32 15.72 12.35 24.17
C VAL A 32 15.23 13.76 24.58
N LEU A 33 14.75 13.91 25.82
CA LEU A 33 14.40 15.21 26.38
C LEU A 33 15.63 16.14 26.53
N GLN A 34 16.80 15.60 26.91
CA GLN A 34 18.06 16.35 26.95
C GLN A 34 18.54 16.78 25.57
N LEU A 35 18.21 16.04 24.51
CA LEU A 35 18.41 16.49 23.13
C LEU A 35 17.49 17.67 22.79
N GLY A 36 16.37 17.84 23.50
CA GLY A 36 15.38 18.89 23.32
C GLY A 36 14.13 18.44 22.55
N VAL A 37 14.01 17.15 22.26
CA VAL A 37 12.86 16.54 21.58
C VAL A 37 11.73 16.39 22.59
N ARG A 38 10.58 17.03 22.35
CA ARG A 38 9.50 17.14 23.35
C ARG A 38 8.32 16.21 23.13
N SER A 39 8.25 15.56 21.97
CA SER A 39 7.11 14.73 21.59
C SER A 39 7.58 13.44 20.92
N ALA A 40 6.71 12.43 20.93
CA ALA A 40 6.95 11.19 20.18
C ALA A 40 7.02 11.47 18.66
N ALA A 41 6.18 12.36 18.14
CA ALA A 41 6.18 12.73 16.72
C ALA A 41 7.51 13.38 16.30
N ASP A 42 8.06 14.26 17.14
CA ASP A 42 9.36 14.91 16.92
C ASP A 42 10.49 13.88 16.79
N TRP A 43 10.43 12.81 17.57
CA TRP A 43 11.38 11.70 17.56
C TRP A 43 11.19 10.77 16.36
N ASP A 44 9.97 10.25 16.20
CA ASP A 44 9.63 9.23 15.21
C ASP A 44 9.72 9.77 13.78
N GLU A 45 9.31 11.03 13.56
CA GLU A 45 9.37 11.67 12.25
C GLU A 45 10.72 12.36 11.99
N ARG A 46 11.59 12.44 13.00
CA ARG A 46 12.83 13.25 12.99
C ARG A 46 12.58 14.69 12.54
N ALA A 47 11.38 15.19 12.80
CA ALA A 47 10.86 16.44 12.25
C ALA A 47 11.25 17.68 13.06
N ASN A 48 11.89 17.51 14.22
CA ASN A 48 12.29 18.62 15.06
C ASN A 48 13.48 19.37 14.46
N GLU A 49 13.46 20.71 14.57
CA GLU A 49 14.57 21.61 14.20
C GLU A 49 15.91 21.15 14.78
N LEU A 50 15.93 20.39 15.87
CA LEU A 50 17.14 19.84 16.49
C LEU A 50 17.97 18.88 15.62
N PHE A 51 17.37 18.24 14.62
CA PHE A 51 18.12 17.45 13.63
C PHE A 51 18.63 18.29 12.45
N GLY A 52 18.32 19.60 12.43
CA GLY A 52 18.80 20.56 11.44
C GLY A 52 20.24 21.07 11.68
N PRO A 53 20.64 21.45 12.92
CA PRO A 53 21.98 21.92 13.21
C PRO A 53 23.05 20.85 12.99
N ASP A 54 24.21 21.28 12.48
CA ASP A 54 25.39 20.43 12.36
C ASP A 54 25.80 19.85 13.71
N TRP A 55 26.33 18.61 13.74
CA TRP A 55 26.81 17.97 14.96
C TRP A 55 27.76 18.84 15.81
N ALA A 56 28.56 19.69 15.15
CA ALA A 56 29.48 20.61 15.81
C ALA A 56 28.77 21.71 16.62
N SER A 57 27.54 22.08 16.23
CA SER A 57 26.74 23.13 16.87
C SER A 57 25.97 22.68 18.10
N LEU A 58 25.83 21.36 18.32
CA LEU A 58 25.24 20.82 19.54
C LEU A 58 26.09 21.18 20.76
N SER A 59 25.42 21.45 21.89
CA SER A 59 26.11 21.56 23.18
C SER A 59 26.78 20.22 23.56
N GLU A 60 27.76 20.26 24.46
CA GLU A 60 28.43 19.04 24.93
C GLU A 60 27.45 18.05 25.58
N VAL A 61 26.47 18.56 26.33
CA VAL A 61 25.40 17.76 26.94
C VAL A 61 24.56 17.08 25.86
N GLN A 62 24.15 17.81 24.82
CA GLN A 62 23.40 17.24 23.70
C GLN A 62 24.22 16.20 22.92
N ARG A 63 25.51 16.45 22.66
CA ARG A 63 26.37 15.43 22.03
C ARG A 63 26.53 14.19 22.89
N GLY A 64 26.61 14.35 24.22
CA GLY A 64 26.64 13.25 25.17
C GLY A 64 25.37 12.40 25.08
N ALA A 65 24.20 13.04 25.13
CA ALA A 65 22.91 12.38 25.00
C ALA A 65 22.74 11.70 23.63
N ALA A 66 23.13 12.36 22.55
CA ALA A 66 23.08 11.82 21.20
C ALA A 66 23.94 10.54 21.07
N LYS A 67 25.17 10.58 21.59
CA LYS A 67 26.07 9.42 21.63
C LYS A 67 25.49 8.26 22.44
N ALA A 68 24.90 8.55 23.60
CA ALA A 68 24.25 7.54 24.43
C ALA A 68 23.04 6.89 23.73
N LEU A 69 22.36 7.64 22.87
CA LEU A 69 21.27 7.14 22.01
C LEU A 69 21.76 6.44 20.73
N GLY A 70 23.08 6.34 20.53
CA GLY A 70 23.71 5.65 19.42
C GLY A 70 23.99 6.51 18.19
N PHE A 71 23.84 7.84 18.29
CA PHE A 71 24.25 8.75 17.22
C PHE A 71 25.75 9.08 17.29
N ASP A 72 26.33 9.34 16.14
CA ASP A 72 27.68 9.87 15.98
C ASP A 72 27.66 11.03 14.98
N ALA A 73 28.80 11.69 14.76
CA ALA A 73 28.89 12.80 13.83
C ALA A 73 28.47 12.43 12.39
N ALA A 74 28.62 11.16 11.99
CA ALA A 74 28.29 10.68 10.65
C ALA A 74 26.78 10.41 10.49
N SER A 75 26.15 9.84 11.51
CA SER A 75 24.72 9.49 11.56
C SER A 75 23.82 10.61 12.08
N TRP A 76 24.40 11.67 12.65
CA TRP A 76 23.67 12.87 13.06
C TRP A 76 23.29 13.77 11.91
N ARG A 77 24.07 13.74 10.81
CA ARG A 77 23.78 14.61 9.67
C ARG A 77 22.33 14.35 9.27
N PRO A 78 21.49 15.41 9.16
CA PRO A 78 20.28 15.26 8.39
C PRO A 78 20.77 14.71 7.06
N THR A 79 20.29 13.53 6.66
CA THR A 79 20.27 13.20 5.23
C THR A 79 19.75 14.46 4.61
N ALA A 80 20.64 15.21 3.95
CA ALA A 80 20.33 16.52 3.41
C ALA A 80 18.94 16.36 2.85
N VAL A 81 18.02 17.20 3.30
CA VAL A 81 16.67 17.20 2.76
C VAL A 81 16.88 17.46 1.27
N LYS A 82 17.13 16.40 0.49
CA LYS A 82 16.71 16.25 -0.88
C LYS A 82 15.30 16.71 -0.73
N GLU A 83 15.03 17.92 -1.21
CA GLU A 83 13.70 18.50 -1.23
C GLU A 83 12.75 17.32 -1.39
N VAL A 84 12.06 16.96 -0.31
CA VAL A 84 11.13 15.86 -0.39
C VAL A 84 10.13 16.40 -1.39
N PRO A 85 10.05 15.85 -2.63
CA PRO A 85 8.94 16.21 -3.50
C PRO A 85 7.72 15.97 -2.63
N LYS A 86 6.87 16.99 -2.51
CA LYS A 86 5.71 17.04 -1.61
C LYS A 86 5.19 15.63 -1.35
N LYS A 87 4.99 15.28 -0.07
CA LYS A 87 4.63 13.94 0.47
C LYS A 87 3.47 13.21 -0.24
N ASP A 88 2.85 13.84 -1.23
CA ASP A 88 1.89 13.27 -2.18
C ASP A 88 2.55 12.53 -3.38
N GLU A 89 3.87 12.60 -3.56
CA GLU A 89 4.58 12.06 -4.74
C GLU A 89 5.59 10.94 -4.40
N GLN A 90 5.55 10.39 -3.17
CA GLN A 90 6.15 9.09 -2.88
C GLN A 90 5.13 7.97 -3.03
N VAL A 91 4.51 7.94 -4.21
CA VAL A 91 4.04 6.69 -4.78
C VAL A 91 5.25 5.76 -4.88
N LEU A 92 5.10 4.49 -4.45
CA LEU A 92 6.03 3.38 -4.69
C LEU A 92 6.91 3.69 -5.90
N ALA A 93 8.17 4.09 -5.67
CA ALA A 93 9.09 4.35 -6.76
C ALA A 93 9.04 3.12 -7.67
N PRO A 94 8.62 3.23 -8.94
CA PRO A 94 8.31 2.07 -9.75
C PRO A 94 9.56 1.20 -9.85
N CYS A 95 9.62 0.11 -9.09
CA CYS A 95 10.76 -0.79 -9.13
C CYS A 95 10.71 -1.54 -10.47
N GLY A 96 11.82 -1.56 -11.20
CA GLY A 96 11.94 -2.34 -12.45
C GLY A 96 11.60 -1.54 -13.71
N PRO A 97 11.05 -2.17 -14.75
CA PRO A 97 10.84 -1.55 -16.07
C PRO A 97 10.01 -0.27 -16.02
N TRP A 98 9.09 -0.15 -15.06
CA TRP A 98 8.21 1.02 -14.88
C TRP A 98 8.93 2.31 -14.46
N ALA A 99 10.19 2.25 -14.01
CA ALA A 99 11.00 3.45 -13.78
C ALA A 99 11.64 4.01 -15.05
N LYS A 100 11.67 3.22 -16.13
CA LYS A 100 12.23 3.64 -17.42
C LYS A 100 11.23 4.51 -18.16
N VAL A 101 11.72 5.51 -18.89
CA VAL A 101 10.89 6.17 -19.92
C VAL A 101 10.68 5.22 -21.10
N TRP A 102 9.67 5.47 -21.94
CA TRP A 102 9.33 4.57 -23.06
C TRP A 102 10.53 4.29 -23.96
N ALA A 103 11.33 5.33 -24.27
CA ALA A 103 12.53 5.22 -25.09
C ALA A 103 13.67 4.37 -24.50
N GLU A 104 13.63 4.08 -23.19
CA GLU A 104 14.62 3.27 -22.48
C GLU A 104 14.21 1.79 -22.38
N LEU A 105 13.00 1.45 -22.81
CA LEU A 105 12.55 0.06 -22.82
C LEU A 105 13.33 -0.74 -23.87
N SER A 106 13.69 -1.96 -23.48
CA SER A 106 14.16 -2.96 -24.42
C SER A 106 13.05 -3.36 -25.39
N SER A 107 13.41 -3.95 -26.53
CA SER A 107 12.43 -4.47 -27.49
C SER A 107 11.47 -5.48 -26.87
N GLU A 108 11.92 -6.28 -25.90
CA GLU A 108 11.07 -7.25 -25.20
C GLU A 108 10.09 -6.57 -24.25
N GLU A 109 10.51 -5.50 -23.56
CA GLU A 109 9.66 -4.69 -22.70
C GLU A 109 8.60 -3.93 -23.51
N HIS A 110 8.95 -3.39 -24.69
CA HIS A 110 7.97 -2.77 -25.60
C HIS A 110 6.90 -3.77 -26.06
N GLN A 111 7.31 -4.96 -26.52
CA GLN A 111 6.36 -5.99 -26.95
C GLN A 111 5.46 -6.45 -25.80
N ALA A 112 6.02 -6.56 -24.59
CA ALA A 112 5.25 -6.88 -23.40
C ALA A 112 4.24 -5.78 -23.06
N ALA A 113 4.65 -4.50 -23.12
CA ALA A 113 3.78 -3.35 -22.88
C ALA A 113 2.64 -3.28 -23.91
N GLU A 114 2.95 -3.45 -25.20
CA GLU A 114 1.97 -3.51 -26.29
C GLU A 114 0.96 -4.64 -26.08
N MET A 115 1.42 -5.83 -25.67
CA MET A 115 0.55 -6.97 -25.36
C MET A 115 -0.41 -6.69 -24.21
N LEU A 116 -0.04 -5.82 -23.27
CA LEU A 116 -0.90 -5.36 -22.18
C LEU A 116 -1.72 -4.10 -22.54
N GLY A 117 -1.67 -3.64 -23.80
CA GLY A 117 -2.44 -2.51 -24.32
C GLY A 117 -1.76 -1.14 -24.23
N LEU A 118 -0.49 -1.10 -23.85
CA LEU A 118 0.32 0.12 -23.74
C LEU A 118 1.15 0.26 -25.03
N THR A 119 0.56 0.85 -26.08
CA THR A 119 1.10 0.80 -27.45
C THR A 119 1.96 1.98 -27.87
N ASP A 120 2.08 3.01 -27.04
CA ASP A 120 2.83 4.21 -27.38
C ASP A 120 3.39 4.90 -26.12
N GLU A 121 4.30 5.86 -26.32
CA GLU A 121 4.94 6.62 -25.25
C GLU A 121 3.93 7.34 -24.36
N GLY A 122 2.90 7.94 -24.97
CA GLY A 122 1.82 8.59 -24.24
C GLY A 122 1.09 7.60 -23.33
N ARG A 123 0.97 6.33 -23.73
CA ARG A 123 0.40 5.23 -22.95
C ARG A 123 1.36 4.60 -21.96
N TRP A 124 2.63 4.99 -21.92
CA TRP A 124 3.61 4.42 -20.99
C TRP A 124 3.96 5.39 -19.87
N GLU A 125 4.12 6.66 -20.21
CA GLU A 125 4.36 7.68 -19.20
C GLU A 125 3.22 7.74 -18.20
N ALA A 126 3.53 7.75 -16.90
CA ALA A 126 2.58 7.59 -15.81
C ALA A 126 1.29 8.40 -16.06
N LYS A 127 1.39 9.68 -16.42
CA LYS A 127 0.19 10.50 -16.61
C LYS A 127 -0.70 10.05 -17.78
N GLY A 128 -0.14 9.54 -18.88
CA GLY A 128 -0.92 9.17 -20.06
C GLY A 128 -1.27 7.68 -20.16
N ALA A 129 -0.43 6.79 -19.61
CA ALA A 129 -0.75 5.37 -19.39
C ALA A 129 -2.07 5.20 -18.66
N TRP A 130 -2.20 5.98 -17.60
CA TRP A 130 -3.35 5.94 -16.73
C TRP A 130 -4.62 6.55 -17.36
N GLU A 131 -4.51 7.57 -18.22
CA GLU A 131 -5.66 8.14 -18.95
C GLU A 131 -6.19 7.19 -20.03
N VAL A 132 -5.32 6.42 -20.67
CA VAL A 132 -5.74 5.43 -21.67
C VAL A 132 -6.41 4.24 -20.98
N LEU A 133 -5.80 3.76 -19.90
CA LEU A 133 -6.42 2.75 -19.05
C LEU A 133 -7.80 3.21 -18.58
N ARG A 134 -7.93 4.46 -18.07
CA ARG A 134 -9.21 5.00 -17.61
C ARG A 134 -10.31 5.04 -18.66
N ARG A 135 -9.96 5.24 -19.94
CA ARG A 135 -10.90 5.26 -21.06
C ARG A 135 -11.51 3.89 -21.39
N GLY A 136 -11.03 2.81 -20.76
CA GLY A 136 -11.67 1.50 -20.85
C GLY A 136 -11.49 0.83 -22.19
N GLU A 137 -10.40 1.13 -22.90
CA GLU A 137 -9.97 0.31 -24.03
C GLU A 137 -9.65 -1.08 -23.48
N SER A 138 -10.50 -2.06 -23.80
CA SER A 138 -10.54 -3.40 -23.22
C SER A 138 -9.21 -4.13 -23.35
N GLY A 139 -8.35 -4.00 -22.36
CA GLY A 139 -7.02 -4.59 -22.31
C GLY A 139 -6.91 -5.73 -21.31
N ALA A 140 -5.71 -6.30 -21.21
CA ALA A 140 -5.37 -7.34 -20.24
C ALA A 140 -5.72 -6.93 -18.79
N TRP A 141 -5.64 -5.63 -18.47
CA TRP A 141 -5.91 -5.06 -17.15
C TRP A 141 -7.34 -5.28 -16.63
N GLU A 142 -8.32 -5.51 -17.50
CA GLU A 142 -9.70 -5.85 -17.09
C GLU A 142 -9.81 -7.25 -16.49
N LYS A 143 -8.84 -8.12 -16.81
CA LYS A 143 -8.81 -9.52 -16.41
C LYS A 143 -8.14 -9.68 -15.04
N SER A 144 -8.59 -10.67 -14.29
CA SER A 144 -7.82 -11.16 -13.14
C SER A 144 -6.61 -11.95 -13.62
N TRP A 145 -5.61 -12.15 -12.75
CA TRP A 145 -4.42 -12.95 -13.09
C TRP A 145 -4.77 -14.35 -13.63
N ALA A 146 -5.80 -14.98 -13.05
CA ALA A 146 -6.29 -16.29 -13.48
C ALA A 146 -6.90 -16.27 -14.89
N GLN A 147 -7.44 -15.13 -15.31
CA GLN A 147 -8.05 -14.93 -16.62
C GLN A 147 -7.03 -14.50 -17.70
N LEU A 148 -5.84 -14.06 -17.30
CA LEU A 148 -4.76 -13.80 -18.25
C LEU A 148 -4.33 -15.09 -18.96
N SER A 149 -4.11 -14.98 -20.26
CA SER A 149 -3.43 -16.01 -21.06
C SER A 149 -1.97 -16.17 -20.61
N GLU A 150 -1.34 -17.28 -21.00
CA GLU A 150 0.08 -17.52 -20.69
C GLU A 150 0.98 -16.43 -21.29
N ALA A 151 0.67 -15.96 -22.51
CA ALA A 151 1.39 -14.88 -23.15
C ALA A 151 1.28 -13.57 -22.36
N GLU A 152 0.06 -13.21 -21.92
CA GLU A 152 -0.17 -12.00 -21.10
C GLU A 152 0.55 -12.09 -19.74
N ARG A 153 0.52 -13.25 -19.07
CA ARG A 153 1.28 -13.45 -17.81
C ARG A 153 2.78 -13.34 -18.02
N LYS A 154 3.29 -13.87 -19.13
CA LYS A 154 4.70 -13.76 -19.49
C LYS A 154 5.08 -12.29 -19.75
N ALA A 155 4.26 -11.55 -20.49
CA ALA A 155 4.43 -10.12 -20.71
C ALA A 155 4.43 -9.34 -19.39
N ALA A 156 3.46 -9.61 -18.50
CA ALA A 156 3.41 -9.03 -17.16
C ALA A 156 4.70 -9.33 -16.36
N GLY A 157 5.20 -10.57 -16.45
CA GLY A 157 6.47 -10.99 -15.85
C GLY A 157 7.69 -10.23 -16.37
N THR A 158 7.75 -9.97 -17.69
CA THR A 158 8.78 -9.13 -18.32
C THR A 158 8.76 -7.71 -17.74
N LEU A 159 7.57 -7.17 -17.45
CA LEU A 159 7.40 -5.87 -16.80
C LEU A 159 7.55 -5.91 -15.26
N GLY A 160 8.04 -7.01 -14.71
CA GLY A 160 8.32 -7.15 -13.28
C GLY A 160 7.12 -7.58 -12.41
N ILE A 161 5.95 -7.81 -13.00
CA ILE A 161 4.75 -8.26 -12.27
C ILE A 161 4.79 -9.78 -12.10
N ARG A 162 5.11 -10.23 -10.88
CA ARG A 162 5.28 -11.66 -10.58
C ARG A 162 4.13 -12.21 -9.75
N GLY A 163 3.14 -12.76 -10.43
CA GLY A 163 2.03 -13.49 -9.80
C GLY A 163 0.78 -12.64 -9.55
N ALA A 164 -0.24 -13.31 -9.00
CA ALA A 164 -1.57 -12.73 -8.83
C ALA A 164 -1.58 -11.50 -7.91
N ASP A 165 -0.90 -11.58 -6.75
CA ASP A 165 -0.89 -10.46 -5.81
C ASP A 165 -0.27 -9.19 -6.39
N ALA A 166 0.82 -9.34 -7.14
CA ALA A 166 1.48 -8.21 -7.80
C ALA A 166 0.61 -7.62 -8.92
N TRP A 167 -0.14 -8.45 -9.64
CA TRP A 167 -1.07 -8.02 -10.67
C TRP A 167 -2.27 -7.27 -10.09
N ASP A 168 -2.84 -7.79 -9.01
CA ASP A 168 -3.95 -7.16 -8.30
C ASP A 168 -3.52 -5.81 -7.72
N GLU A 169 -2.30 -5.73 -7.18
CA GLU A 169 -1.71 -4.50 -6.69
C GLU A 169 -1.48 -3.49 -7.83
N ALA A 170 -0.91 -3.93 -8.95
CA ALA A 170 -0.69 -3.10 -10.13
C ALA A 170 -1.99 -2.62 -10.78
N SER A 171 -3.11 -3.32 -10.55
CA SER A 171 -4.44 -2.92 -10.99
C SER A 171 -5.03 -1.75 -10.17
N TRP A 172 -4.39 -1.38 -9.05
CA TRP A 172 -4.67 -0.14 -8.34
C TRP A 172 -3.80 0.97 -8.88
N LEU A 173 -4.44 1.98 -9.46
CA LEU A 173 -3.73 3.14 -9.99
C LEU A 173 -3.00 3.87 -8.86
N PRO A 174 -1.67 3.97 -8.89
CA PRO A 174 -0.96 4.82 -7.95
C PRO A 174 -1.32 6.29 -8.20
N GLY A 175 -1.52 7.07 -7.14
CA GLY A 175 -2.07 8.42 -7.21
C GLY A 175 -3.58 8.47 -7.53
N GLY A 176 -4.25 7.32 -7.62
CA GLY A 176 -5.68 7.22 -7.89
C GLY A 176 -6.55 7.91 -6.82
N ALA A 177 -7.80 8.18 -7.16
CA ALA A 177 -8.77 8.80 -6.25
C ALA A 177 -8.84 8.06 -4.90
N TRP A 178 -8.78 6.73 -4.92
CA TRP A 178 -8.83 5.86 -3.74
C TRP A 178 -7.76 6.15 -2.67
N GLN A 179 -6.67 6.86 -2.98
CA GLN A 179 -5.65 7.28 -2.01
C GLN A 179 -5.97 8.61 -1.33
N ARG A 180 -6.88 9.39 -1.89
CA ARG A 180 -7.23 10.73 -1.42
C ARG A 180 -8.45 10.70 -0.50
N SER A 181 -8.50 11.66 0.41
CA SER A 181 -9.72 11.91 1.19
C SER A 181 -10.81 12.50 0.31
N TRP A 182 -12.07 12.39 0.72
CA TRP A 182 -13.22 12.88 -0.06
C TRP A 182 -13.11 14.36 -0.45
N GLY A 183 -12.57 15.19 0.44
CA GLY A 183 -12.37 16.63 0.21
C GLY A 183 -11.32 16.93 -0.87
N GLN A 184 -10.41 15.99 -1.15
CA GLN A 184 -9.36 16.10 -2.16
C GLN A 184 -9.77 15.48 -3.51
N LEU A 185 -10.95 14.87 -3.59
CA LEU A 185 -11.48 14.33 -4.83
C LEU A 185 -11.90 15.44 -5.79
N LEU A 186 -11.72 15.19 -7.09
CA LEU A 186 -12.30 15.99 -8.15
C LEU A 186 -13.81 15.74 -8.23
N GLU A 187 -14.55 16.65 -8.85
CA GLU A 187 -16.01 16.51 -8.95
C GLU A 187 -16.42 15.24 -9.72
N LEU A 188 -15.69 14.91 -10.79
CA LEU A 188 -15.90 13.67 -11.55
C LEU A 188 -15.65 12.42 -10.70
N GLU A 189 -14.67 12.45 -9.80
CA GLU A 189 -14.35 11.32 -8.92
C GLU A 189 -15.43 11.17 -7.84
N ARG A 190 -15.92 12.28 -7.28
CA ARG A 190 -17.08 12.25 -6.37
C ARG A 190 -18.33 11.71 -7.05
N GLN A 191 -18.56 12.10 -8.30
CA GLN A 191 -19.70 11.61 -9.07
C GLN A 191 -19.58 10.11 -9.34
N ALA A 192 -18.41 9.64 -9.77
CA ALA A 192 -18.12 8.22 -9.94
C ALA A 192 -18.29 7.43 -8.63
N ALA A 193 -17.83 7.98 -7.50
CA ALA A 193 -18.01 7.36 -6.19
C ALA A 193 -19.50 7.23 -5.82
N LYS A 194 -20.31 8.26 -6.09
CA LYS A 194 -21.77 8.24 -5.89
C LYS A 194 -22.46 7.20 -6.80
N GLU A 195 -22.04 7.09 -8.05
CA GLU A 195 -22.54 6.07 -8.99
C GLU A 195 -22.26 4.65 -8.50
N LEU A 196 -21.15 4.46 -7.79
CA LEU A 196 -20.82 3.20 -7.11
C LEU A 196 -21.44 3.06 -5.71
N GLY A 197 -22.38 3.94 -5.34
CA GLY A 197 -23.13 3.85 -4.09
C GLY A 197 -22.42 4.39 -2.85
N VAL A 198 -21.33 5.15 -2.99
CA VAL A 198 -20.67 5.80 -1.85
C VAL A 198 -21.45 7.06 -1.44
N ALA A 199 -22.08 7.00 -0.26
CA ALA A 199 -23.05 8.01 0.19
C ALA A 199 -22.44 9.37 0.59
N GLY A 200 -21.11 9.48 0.73
CA GLY A 200 -20.44 10.74 1.04
C GLY A 200 -19.09 10.57 1.72
N ALA A 201 -18.57 11.68 2.25
CA ALA A 201 -17.22 11.78 2.79
C ALA A 201 -16.89 10.72 3.85
N GLN A 202 -17.76 10.55 4.84
CA GLN A 202 -17.53 9.60 5.92
C GLN A 202 -17.42 8.16 5.41
N ALA A 203 -18.29 7.75 4.48
CA ALA A 203 -18.24 6.41 3.89
C ALA A 203 -16.97 6.23 3.05
N TRP A 204 -16.57 7.27 2.30
CA TRP A 204 -15.35 7.25 1.50
C TRP A 204 -14.09 7.16 2.36
N ASP A 205 -13.91 8.06 3.32
CA ASP A 205 -12.69 8.14 4.14
C ASP A 205 -12.53 6.93 5.10
N ALA A 206 -13.65 6.23 5.38
CA ALA A 206 -13.62 4.94 6.06
C ALA A 206 -13.15 3.81 5.14
N ALA A 207 -13.59 3.80 3.88
CA ALA A 207 -13.31 2.77 2.89
C ALA A 207 -12.05 3.01 2.06
N PHE A 208 -11.43 4.18 2.14
CA PHE A 208 -10.31 4.59 1.28
C PHE A 208 -9.29 5.45 2.04
N GLY A 209 -8.27 5.93 1.33
CA GLY A 209 -7.18 6.73 1.90
C GLY A 209 -5.94 5.92 2.28
N SER A 210 -5.98 4.59 2.20
CA SER A 210 -4.80 3.74 2.35
C SER A 210 -4.97 2.39 1.64
N PRO A 211 -3.87 1.69 1.29
CA PRO A 211 -3.93 0.37 0.65
C PRO A 211 -4.72 -0.67 1.45
N GLU A 212 -4.69 -0.58 2.78
CA GLU A 212 -5.38 -1.53 3.66
C GLU A 212 -6.90 -1.34 3.60
N LYS A 213 -7.35 -0.10 3.38
CA LYS A 213 -8.77 0.28 3.43
C LYS A 213 -9.53 0.03 2.15
N ARG A 214 -8.86 -0.03 0.99
CA ARG A 214 -9.43 -0.16 -0.37
C ARG A 214 -10.80 -0.87 -0.45
N GLY A 215 -11.88 -0.09 -0.40
CA GLY A 215 -13.27 -0.54 -0.56
C GLY A 215 -13.89 -1.24 0.66
N GLN A 216 -13.25 -1.20 1.83
CA GLN A 216 -13.74 -1.85 3.05
C GLN A 216 -15.06 -1.25 3.53
N GLY A 217 -15.96 -2.11 4.01
CA GLY A 217 -17.24 -1.68 4.60
C GLY A 217 -18.27 -1.16 3.59
N LEU A 218 -17.95 -1.15 2.29
CA LEU A 218 -18.90 -0.81 1.24
C LEU A 218 -19.80 -2.01 0.90
N SER A 219 -21.04 -1.73 0.53
CA SER A 219 -22.07 -2.73 0.19
C SER A 219 -22.71 -2.45 -1.17
N GLY A 220 -23.63 -3.31 -1.61
CA GLY A 220 -24.35 -3.12 -2.87
C GLY A 220 -23.47 -3.46 -4.07
N VAL A 221 -23.17 -2.47 -4.92
CA VAL A 221 -22.33 -2.64 -6.14
C VAL A 221 -20.99 -3.30 -5.79
N TRP A 222 -20.38 -2.91 -4.67
CA TRP A 222 -19.11 -3.43 -4.18
C TRP A 222 -19.15 -4.91 -3.78
N GLY A 223 -20.33 -5.51 -3.63
CA GLY A 223 -20.48 -6.95 -3.43
C GLY A 223 -20.43 -7.79 -4.72
N ARG A 224 -20.56 -7.17 -5.90
CA ARG A 224 -20.60 -7.86 -7.21
C ARG A 224 -19.24 -7.94 -7.87
N SER A 225 -18.88 -9.10 -8.41
CA SER A 225 -17.57 -9.30 -9.07
C SER A 225 -17.38 -8.31 -10.22
N TRP A 226 -16.13 -8.03 -10.62
CA TRP A 226 -15.87 -7.10 -11.73
C TRP A 226 -16.63 -7.50 -13.01
N ALA A 227 -16.70 -8.81 -13.27
CA ALA A 227 -17.45 -9.38 -14.38
C ALA A 227 -18.98 -9.14 -14.28
N GLN A 228 -19.51 -8.97 -13.07
CA GLN A 228 -20.93 -8.69 -12.81
C GLN A 228 -21.26 -7.19 -12.84
N LEU A 229 -20.25 -6.31 -12.88
CA LEU A 229 -20.48 -4.87 -13.01
C LEU A 229 -20.97 -4.51 -14.39
N GLU A 230 -21.83 -3.49 -14.45
CA GLU A 230 -22.25 -2.86 -15.68
C GLU A 230 -21.14 -1.99 -16.28
N THR A 231 -21.24 -1.66 -17.58
CA THR A 231 -20.24 -0.85 -18.27
C THR A 231 -20.04 0.52 -17.62
N THR A 232 -21.12 1.14 -17.16
CA THR A 232 -21.11 2.42 -16.43
C THR A 232 -20.39 2.30 -15.10
N GLU A 233 -20.64 1.24 -14.35
CA GLU A 233 -20.00 0.96 -13.05
C GLU A 233 -18.51 0.69 -13.20
N ARG A 234 -18.10 -0.08 -14.21
CA ARG A 234 -16.67 -0.25 -14.52
C ARG A 234 -16.02 1.07 -14.90
N SER A 235 -16.70 1.90 -15.68
CA SER A 235 -16.21 3.24 -16.03
C SER A 235 -16.03 4.11 -14.78
N ALA A 236 -17.02 4.12 -13.88
CA ALA A 236 -16.94 4.83 -12.60
C ALA A 236 -15.77 4.30 -11.76
N ALA A 237 -15.58 2.98 -11.67
CA ALA A 237 -14.46 2.38 -10.94
C ALA A 237 -13.10 2.79 -11.51
N ARG A 238 -12.97 2.87 -12.84
CA ARG A 238 -11.76 3.40 -13.50
C ARG A 238 -11.51 4.87 -13.17
N HIS A 239 -12.54 5.70 -13.09
CA HIS A 239 -12.40 7.08 -12.62
C HIS A 239 -11.86 7.17 -11.19
N LEU A 240 -12.10 6.14 -10.37
CA LEU A 240 -11.52 6.05 -9.03
C LEU A 240 -10.09 5.47 -8.99
N GLY A 241 -9.56 5.03 -10.13
CA GLY A 241 -8.26 4.37 -10.24
C GLY A 241 -8.28 2.86 -9.98
N ILE A 242 -9.41 2.20 -10.25
CA ILE A 242 -9.56 0.74 -10.11
C ILE A 242 -9.64 0.14 -11.51
N MET A 243 -8.58 -0.55 -11.95
CA MET A 243 -8.38 -0.85 -13.36
C MET A 243 -8.88 -2.22 -13.85
N GLY A 244 -9.42 -3.03 -12.96
CA GLY A 244 -9.97 -4.32 -13.36
C GLY A 244 -10.27 -5.26 -12.22
N ALA A 245 -10.55 -6.51 -12.60
CA ALA A 245 -10.94 -7.56 -11.67
C ALA A 245 -9.94 -7.78 -10.53
N GLY A 246 -8.64 -7.70 -10.81
CA GLY A 246 -7.62 -7.88 -9.77
C GLY A 246 -7.76 -6.88 -8.61
N ALA A 247 -7.95 -5.59 -8.93
CA ALA A 247 -8.16 -4.57 -7.91
C ALA A 247 -9.55 -4.66 -7.28
N TRP A 248 -10.60 -4.76 -8.10
CA TRP A 248 -11.98 -4.72 -7.65
C TRP A 248 -12.43 -5.95 -6.86
N ASP A 249 -12.00 -7.14 -7.24
CA ASP A 249 -12.40 -8.37 -6.54
C ASP A 249 -11.60 -8.55 -5.24
N LYS A 250 -10.40 -7.97 -5.15
CA LYS A 250 -9.62 -7.95 -3.91
C LYS A 250 -10.22 -7.06 -2.82
N THR A 251 -10.96 -6.00 -3.17
CA THR A 251 -11.74 -5.24 -2.15
C THR A 251 -12.80 -6.12 -1.49
N LYS A 252 -13.33 -7.11 -2.22
CA LYS A 252 -14.26 -8.11 -1.69
C LYS A 252 -13.60 -9.21 -0.92
N ALA A 253 -12.35 -9.55 -1.24
CA ALA A 253 -11.62 -10.55 -0.45
C ALA A 253 -11.51 -10.14 1.02
N ALA A 254 -11.67 -8.85 1.36
CA ALA A 254 -11.85 -8.39 2.73
C ALA A 254 -13.19 -8.81 3.39
N PHE A 255 -14.23 -9.04 2.59
CA PHE A 255 -15.50 -9.68 3.00
C PHE A 255 -15.46 -11.22 2.90
N SER A 256 -14.49 -11.80 2.18
CA SER A 256 -14.37 -13.24 2.00
C SER A 256 -13.74 -13.89 3.23
N VAL A 257 -14.33 -15.02 3.64
CA VAL A 257 -13.83 -15.97 4.65
C VAL A 257 -12.34 -16.31 4.42
N GLU A 258 -11.84 -16.16 3.21
CA GLU A 258 -10.45 -16.37 2.79
C GLU A 258 -9.44 -15.40 3.43
N ARG A 259 -9.77 -14.13 3.68
CA ARG A 259 -8.85 -13.22 4.41
C ARG A 259 -8.84 -13.52 5.91
N LYS A 260 -9.99 -13.92 6.48
CA LYS A 260 -10.04 -14.47 7.83
C LYS A 260 -9.14 -15.71 7.90
N LEU A 261 -9.35 -16.70 7.02
CA LEU A 261 -8.47 -17.87 6.91
C LEU A 261 -7.00 -17.47 6.75
N ALA A 262 -6.64 -16.55 5.87
CA ALA A 262 -5.23 -16.16 5.63
C ALA A 262 -4.54 -15.53 6.86
N GLN A 263 -5.30 -14.92 7.77
CA GLN A 263 -4.80 -14.36 9.03
C GLN A 263 -4.75 -15.38 10.18
N LEU A 264 -5.46 -16.51 10.04
CA LEU A 264 -5.45 -17.60 11.01
C LEU A 264 -4.18 -18.46 10.84
N THR A 265 -3.60 -18.84 11.97
CA THR A 265 -2.58 -19.88 12.07
C THR A 265 -3.12 -21.22 11.59
N THR A 266 -2.25 -22.18 11.28
CA THR A 266 -2.66 -23.53 10.85
C THR A 266 -3.66 -24.15 11.85
N ASP A 267 -3.41 -23.98 13.14
CA ASP A 267 -4.25 -24.51 14.23
C ASP A 267 -5.64 -23.84 14.25
N GLU A 268 -5.69 -22.53 14.05
CA GLU A 268 -6.93 -21.77 14.00
C GLU A 268 -7.77 -22.10 12.76
N LYS A 269 -7.12 -22.36 11.61
CA LYS A 269 -7.80 -22.83 10.39
C LYS A 269 -8.40 -24.22 10.60
N GLU A 270 -7.68 -25.10 11.29
CA GLU A 270 -8.14 -26.46 11.58
C GLU A 270 -9.30 -26.45 12.59
N ALA A 271 -9.24 -25.61 13.61
CA ALA A 271 -10.34 -25.42 14.57
C ALA A 271 -11.60 -24.89 13.90
N MET A 272 -11.45 -23.89 13.01
CA MET A 272 -12.57 -23.34 12.25
C MET A 272 -13.18 -24.37 11.29
N MET A 273 -12.36 -25.18 10.61
CA MET A 273 -12.85 -26.29 9.76
C MET A 273 -13.57 -27.37 10.57
N LYS A 274 -13.05 -27.75 11.75
CA LYS A 274 -13.71 -28.73 12.64
C LYS A 274 -15.07 -28.23 13.11
N GLU A 275 -15.16 -26.96 13.50
CA GLU A 275 -16.43 -26.36 13.93
C GLU A 275 -17.42 -26.26 12.77
N TRP A 276 -16.97 -25.88 11.58
CA TRP A 276 -17.80 -25.85 10.38
C TRP A 276 -18.33 -27.24 10.00
N VAL A 277 -17.49 -28.28 10.06
CA VAL A 277 -17.90 -29.68 9.82
C VAL A 277 -18.92 -30.13 10.86
N LYS A 278 -18.70 -29.81 12.15
CA LYS A 278 -19.61 -30.15 13.25
C LYS A 278 -20.99 -29.50 13.07
N GLN A 279 -21.03 -28.23 12.67
CA GLN A 279 -22.28 -27.51 12.41
C GLN A 279 -23.00 -27.99 11.15
N THR A 280 -22.25 -28.35 10.10
CA THR A 280 -22.84 -28.70 8.79
C THR A 280 -23.33 -30.14 8.74
N TYR A 281 -22.61 -31.05 9.39
CA TYR A 281 -22.91 -32.49 9.34
C TYR A 281 -23.54 -33.02 10.62
N GLY A 282 -23.71 -32.18 11.65
CA GLY A 282 -24.37 -32.59 12.90
C GLY A 282 -23.72 -33.80 13.57
N ILE A 283 -22.44 -34.06 13.30
CA ILE A 283 -21.71 -35.16 13.92
C ILE A 283 -21.32 -34.67 15.32
N GLY A 284 -22.25 -34.84 16.25
CA GLY A 284 -21.91 -34.94 17.66
C GLY A 284 -20.93 -36.11 17.77
N ALA A 285 -19.71 -35.81 18.19
CA ALA A 285 -18.85 -36.83 18.76
C ALA A 285 -19.56 -37.30 20.04
N GLU A 286 -20.36 -38.36 19.92
CA GLU A 286 -20.61 -39.25 21.04
C GLU A 286 -19.29 -39.98 21.31
N ASP A 287 -18.92 -40.00 22.59
CA ASP A 287 -17.66 -40.45 23.17
C ASP A 287 -17.17 -41.84 22.70
#